data_AF-A0AAV3AXE3-F1
#
_entry.id   AF-A0AAV3AXE3-F1
#
_cell.length_a   1.000
_cell.length_b   1.000
_cell.length_c   1.000
_cell.angle_alpha   90.00
_cell.angle_beta   90.00
_cell.angle_gamma   90.00
#
_symmetry.space_group_name_H-M   'P 1'
#
loop_
_entity.id
_entity.type
_entity.pdbx_description
1 polymer ?
#
loop_
_entity_poly.entity_id
_entity_poly.type
_entity_poly.pdbx_seq_one_letter_code
_entity_poly.pdbx_strand_id
1 'polypeptide(L)'
;MKLLSSADVRRLLHNKYVAILGDSIQRSVNKDLVKILQNDEFQTEKKKLKGKGEMSFANDTFLGCLGEMHNGIIYHQVRHYRTDHHLVRFYFLTRVSWEYIESVLGNFQHGPQPDVVIINSCI
;
A
#
# COMPACT_ATOMS: atom_id res chain seq x y z
N MET A 1 21.85 -7.84 17.25
CA MET A 1 20.51 -7.44 16.77
C MET A 1 20.34 -8.04 15.38
N LYS A 2 19.38 -8.95 15.15
CA LYS A 2 19.15 -9.53 13.81
C LYS A 2 18.40 -8.48 12.97
N LEU A 3 18.96 -8.09 11.84
CA LEU A 3 18.27 -7.24 10.86
C LEU A 3 17.16 -8.05 10.20
N LEU A 4 16.00 -7.44 9.97
CA LEU A 4 14.87 -8.07 9.28
C LEU A 4 15.25 -8.33 7.82
N SER A 5 15.22 -9.60 7.39
CA SER A 5 15.47 -9.97 5.99
C SER A 5 14.18 -10.12 5.18
N SER A 6 14.29 -10.04 3.86
CA SER A 6 13.25 -10.39 2.89
C SER A 6 12.71 -11.80 3.11
N ALA A 7 13.57 -12.77 3.45
CA ALA A 7 13.15 -14.12 3.79
C ALA A 7 12.28 -14.17 5.05
N ASP A 8 12.64 -13.39 6.08
CA ASP A 8 11.83 -13.26 7.29
C ASP A 8 10.46 -12.62 6.99
N VAL A 9 10.42 -11.55 6.17
CA VAL A 9 9.18 -10.86 5.79
C VAL A 9 8.27 -11.75 4.93
N ARG A 10 8.84 -12.42 3.91
CA ARG A 10 8.10 -13.36 3.06
C ARG A 10 7.48 -14.48 3.89
N ARG A 11 8.24 -15.05 4.82
CA ARG A 11 7.73 -16.10 5.71
C ARG A 11 6.61 -15.58 6.62
N LEU A 12 6.76 -14.37 7.15
CA LEU A 12 5.75 -13.75 8.01
C LEU A 12 4.44 -13.47 7.26
N LEU A 13 4.54 -13.01 6.01
CA LEU A 13 3.41 -12.60 5.17
C LEU A 13 3.01 -13.65 4.12
N HIS A 14 3.47 -14.90 4.29
CA HIS A 14 3.20 -15.96 3.35
C HIS A 14 1.70 -16.29 3.30
N ASN A 15 1.12 -16.26 2.11
CA ASN A 15 -0.31 -16.38 1.83
C ASN A 15 -1.17 -15.37 2.61
N LYS A 16 -0.62 -14.17 2.86
CA LYS A 16 -1.35 -13.08 3.52
C LYS A 16 -1.74 -11.99 2.55
N TYR A 17 -2.97 -11.52 2.70
CA TYR A 17 -3.41 -10.25 2.16
C TYR A 17 -3.19 -9.13 3.20
N VAL A 18 -2.26 -8.23 2.92
CA VAL A 18 -2.02 -6.99 3.67
C VAL A 18 -2.70 -5.81 2.97
N ALA A 19 -3.66 -5.18 3.63
CA ALA A 19 -4.24 -3.91 3.20
C ALA A 19 -3.64 -2.75 4.00
N ILE A 20 -3.13 -1.74 3.31
CA ILE A 20 -2.57 -0.52 3.91
C ILE A 20 -3.46 0.66 3.52
N LEU A 21 -4.06 1.32 4.50
CA LEU A 21 -4.90 2.49 4.31
C LEU A 21 -4.21 3.68 4.98
N GLY A 22 -3.85 4.70 4.21
CA GLY A 22 -3.21 5.87 4.80
C GLY A 22 -2.74 6.90 3.79
N ASP A 23 -1.96 7.86 4.28
CA ASP A 23 -1.55 9.03 3.54
C ASP A 23 -0.19 8.82 2.82
N SER A 24 0.51 9.91 2.53
CA SER A 24 1.83 9.89 1.88
C SER A 24 2.95 9.19 2.68
N ILE A 25 2.84 9.14 4.01
CA ILE A 25 3.75 8.39 4.88
C ILE A 25 3.54 6.90 4.65
N GLN A 26 2.29 6.43 4.66
CA GLN A 26 1.95 5.02 4.45
C GLN A 26 2.21 4.61 3.00
N ARG A 27 2.14 5.53 2.05
CA ARG A 27 2.67 5.28 0.69
C ARG A 27 4.16 4.95 0.71
N SER A 28 4.95 5.68 1.49
CA SER A 28 6.39 5.42 1.62
C SER A 28 6.64 4.07 2.29
N VAL A 29 5.92 3.77 3.38
CA VAL A 29 5.97 2.46 4.06
C VAL A 29 5.57 1.31 3.13
N ASN A 30 4.50 1.47 2.34
CA ASN A 30 4.09 0.49 1.35
C ASN A 30 5.20 0.22 0.32
N LYS A 31 5.86 1.27 -0.17
CA LYS A 31 6.97 1.15 -1.12
C LYS A 31 8.14 0.37 -0.52
N ASP A 32 8.48 0.65 0.73
CA ASP A 32 9.50 -0.10 1.46
C ASP A 32 9.11 -1.56 1.70
N LEU A 33 7.85 -1.82 2.05
CA LEU A 33 7.33 -3.19 2.20
C LEU A 33 7.40 -3.98 0.90
N VAL A 34 7.01 -3.36 -0.22
CA VAL A 34 7.08 -3.98 -1.55
C VAL A 34 8.52 -4.30 -1.94
N LYS A 35 9.48 -3.42 -1.63
CA LYS A 35 10.91 -3.69 -1.86
C LYS A 35 11.41 -4.84 -0.99
N ILE A 36 11.16 -4.83 0.32
CA ILE A 36 11.68 -5.89 1.20
C ILE A 36 11.05 -7.26 0.87
N LEU A 37 9.83 -7.30 0.33
CA LEU A 37 9.23 -8.54 -0.19
C LEU A 37 9.94 -9.09 -1.43
N GLN A 38 10.75 -8.29 -2.13
CA GLN A 38 11.48 -8.66 -3.34
C GLN A 38 12.98 -8.87 -3.11
N ASN A 39 13.61 -8.09 -2.24
CA ASN A 39 15.03 -8.18 -1.93
C ASN A 39 15.32 -7.59 -0.54
N ASP A 40 16.54 -7.72 -0.02
CA ASP A 40 16.92 -7.18 1.31
C ASP A 40 17.15 -5.66 1.30
N GLU A 41 16.38 -4.89 0.52
CA GLU A 41 16.56 -3.45 0.36
C GLU A 41 15.31 -2.63 0.72
N PHE A 42 15.56 -1.37 1.10
CA PHE A 42 14.56 -0.31 1.21
C PHE A 42 14.79 0.75 0.13
N GLN A 43 13.84 1.67 -0.04
CA GLN A 43 13.98 2.78 -0.99
C GLN A 43 14.72 3.95 -0.31
N THR A 44 15.94 4.21 -0.75
CA THR A 44 16.79 5.28 -0.18
C THR A 44 16.52 6.64 -0.81
N GLU A 45 15.99 6.69 -2.04
CA GLU A 45 15.69 7.94 -2.72
C GLU A 45 14.34 8.52 -2.25
N LYS A 46 14.39 9.60 -1.47
CA LYS A 46 13.21 10.32 -0.96
C LYS A 46 12.22 10.72 -2.06
N LYS A 47 12.70 11.05 -3.27
CA LYS A 47 11.85 11.39 -4.43
C LYS A 47 11.01 10.18 -4.85
N LYS A 48 11.60 8.98 -4.90
CA LYS A 48 10.90 7.74 -5.25
C LYS A 48 9.91 7.32 -4.17
N LEU A 49 10.22 7.50 -2.88
CA LEU A 49 9.25 7.25 -1.80
C LEU A 49 8.01 8.15 -1.91
N LYS A 50 8.23 9.44 -2.20
CA LYS A 50 7.16 10.44 -2.29
C LYS A 50 6.43 10.45 -3.64
N GLY A 51 6.93 9.73 -4.65
CA GLY A 51 6.34 9.65 -5.97
C GLY A 51 4.84 9.30 -5.94
N LYS A 52 4.05 10.04 -6.73
CA LYS A 52 2.59 9.90 -6.89
C LYS A 52 2.28 9.72 -8.36
N GLY A 53 1.23 8.95 -8.67
CA GLY A 53 0.80 8.71 -10.06
C GLY A 53 1.73 7.86 -10.93
N GLU A 54 2.74 7.22 -10.36
CA GLU A 54 3.60 6.29 -11.10
C GLU A 54 2.79 5.06 -11.53
N MET A 55 2.90 4.65 -12.81
CA MET A 55 2.21 3.46 -13.33
C MET A 55 2.63 2.16 -12.61
N SER A 56 3.88 2.11 -12.15
CA SER A 56 4.44 1.00 -11.38
C SER A 56 5.60 1.49 -10.49
N PHE A 57 5.84 0.76 -9.41
CA PHE A 57 6.97 0.92 -8.50
C PHE A 57 7.37 -0.47 -8.01
N ALA A 58 8.62 -0.88 -8.27
CA ALA A 58 9.15 -2.19 -7.86
C ALA A 58 8.16 -3.34 -8.12
N ASN A 59 7.78 -3.56 -9.38
CA ASN A 59 6.84 -4.62 -9.78
C ASN A 59 5.43 -4.57 -9.13
N ASP A 60 5.08 -3.48 -8.44
CA ASP A 60 3.69 -3.19 -8.14
C ASP A 60 2.96 -2.62 -9.37
N THR A 61 1.64 -2.66 -9.33
CA THR A 61 0.77 -2.11 -10.35
C THR A 61 -0.11 -1.01 -9.77
N PHE A 62 -0.24 0.09 -10.51
CA PHE A 62 -1.23 1.11 -10.24
C PHE A 62 -2.61 0.67 -10.76
N LEU A 63 -3.58 0.56 -9.85
CA LEU A 63 -4.94 0.11 -10.20
C LEU A 63 -5.89 1.26 -10.50
N GLY A 64 -5.47 2.50 -10.28
CA GLY A 64 -6.24 3.68 -10.64
C GLY A 64 -6.19 4.81 -9.62
N CYS A 65 -6.77 5.93 -10.05
CA CYS A 65 -7.02 7.09 -9.23
C CYS A 65 -8.46 7.55 -9.41
N LEU A 66 -9.13 7.90 -8.32
CA LEU A 66 -10.33 8.74 -8.39
C LEU A 66 -9.88 10.17 -8.13
N GLY A 67 -10.37 11.12 -8.93
CA GLY A 67 -10.05 12.55 -8.80
C GLY A 67 -8.77 12.99 -9.51
N GLU A 68 -8.65 14.31 -9.70
CA GLU A 68 -7.43 14.96 -10.18
C GLU A 68 -6.31 14.87 -9.13
N MET A 69 -5.05 14.95 -9.56
CA MET A 69 -3.88 14.77 -8.69
C MET A 69 -3.57 15.99 -7.80
N HIS A 70 -4.57 16.49 -7.06
CA HIS A 70 -4.43 17.59 -6.10
C HIS A 70 -4.50 17.10 -4.65
N ASN A 71 -4.13 17.96 -3.70
CA ASN A 71 -4.09 17.62 -2.26
C ASN A 71 -5.48 17.68 -1.58
N GLY A 72 -6.56 17.62 -2.36
CA GLY A 72 -7.92 17.66 -1.83
C GLY A 72 -8.44 16.27 -1.47
N ILE A 73 -9.68 16.21 -0.97
CA ILE A 73 -10.29 14.96 -0.49
C ILE A 73 -10.62 13.97 -1.60
N ILE A 74 -10.71 14.41 -2.85
CA ILE A 74 -11.14 13.53 -3.95
C ILE A 74 -10.01 12.65 -4.51
N TYR A 75 -8.75 12.92 -4.16
CA TYR A 75 -7.62 12.14 -4.65
C TYR A 75 -7.54 10.79 -3.95
N HIS A 76 -7.85 9.72 -4.68
CA HIS A 76 -7.69 8.35 -4.22
C HIS A 76 -6.68 7.65 -5.08
N GLN A 77 -5.77 6.88 -4.50
CA GLN A 77 -4.80 6.08 -5.26
C GLN A 77 -4.84 4.65 -4.73
N VAL A 78 -4.96 3.69 -5.65
CA VAL A 78 -4.87 2.26 -5.32
C VAL A 78 -3.64 1.66 -5.98
N ARG A 79 -2.78 1.04 -5.17
CA ARG A 79 -1.62 0.27 -5.65
C ARG A 79 -1.69 -1.16 -5.18
N HIS A 80 -1.17 -2.06 -5.98
CA HIS A 80 -1.27 -3.50 -5.76
C HIS A 80 0.02 -4.20 -6.13
N TYR A 81 0.62 -4.89 -5.16
CA TYR A 81 1.71 -5.82 -5.39
C TYR A 81 1.18 -7.24 -5.14
N ARG A 82 1.40 -8.13 -6.11
CA ARG A 82 0.92 -9.50 -6.06
C ARG A 82 1.95 -10.47 -6.61
N THR A 83 2.12 -11.56 -5.87
CA THR A 83 2.82 -12.77 -6.29
C THR A 83 1.90 -13.97 -6.02
N ASP A 84 2.38 -15.19 -6.24
CA ASP A 84 1.64 -16.40 -5.90
C ASP A 84 1.34 -16.52 -4.40
N HIS A 85 2.17 -15.91 -3.55
CA HIS A 85 2.10 -16.06 -2.09
C HIS A 85 1.91 -14.76 -1.30
N HIS A 86 1.91 -13.60 -1.96
CA HIS A 86 1.83 -12.32 -1.26
C HIS A 86 0.88 -11.40 -1.99
N LEU A 87 0.01 -10.75 -1.23
CA LEU A 87 -0.86 -9.72 -1.72
C LEU A 87 -0.75 -8.50 -0.81
N VAL A 88 -0.24 -7.39 -1.35
CA VAL A 88 -0.21 -6.09 -0.66
C VAL A 88 -1.02 -5.10 -1.48
N ARG A 89 -1.98 -4.44 -0.85
CA ARG A 89 -2.76 -3.38 -1.50
C ARG A 89 -2.74 -2.12 -0.65
N PHE A 90 -2.31 -1.03 -1.27
CA PHE A 90 -2.30 0.30 -0.68
C PHE A 90 -3.47 1.13 -1.19
N TYR A 91 -4.19 1.75 -0.26
CA TYR A 91 -5.26 2.69 -0.50
C TYR A 91 -4.84 4.04 0.09
N PHE A 92 -4.61 5.02 -0.79
CA PHE A 92 -4.33 6.38 -0.37
C PHE A 92 -5.60 7.02 0.19
N LEU A 93 -5.56 7.40 1.47
CA LEU A 93 -6.60 8.16 2.13
C LEU A 93 -6.18 9.63 2.20
N THR A 94 -7.05 10.49 1.68
CA THR A 94 -7.08 11.92 1.99
C THR A 94 -7.91 12.11 3.27
N ARG A 95 -7.72 13.23 3.98
CA ARG A 95 -8.38 13.50 5.27
C ARG A 95 -9.90 13.19 5.24
N VAL A 96 -10.35 12.36 6.19
CA VAL A 96 -11.75 12.19 6.63
C VAL A 96 -12.78 12.03 5.50
N SER A 97 -12.46 11.29 4.43
CA SER A 97 -13.50 10.83 3.49
C SER A 97 -14.07 9.49 3.99
N TRP A 98 -15.09 9.56 4.84
CA TRP A 98 -15.81 8.38 5.32
C TRP A 98 -16.39 7.56 4.16
N GLU A 99 -16.92 8.22 3.13
CA GLU A 99 -17.46 7.61 1.91
C GLU A 99 -16.41 6.75 1.19
N TYR A 100 -15.18 7.25 1.07
CA TYR A 100 -14.11 6.46 0.44
C TYR A 100 -13.68 5.29 1.33
N ILE A 101 -13.58 5.49 2.65
CA ILE A 101 -13.30 4.39 3.58
C ILE A 101 -14.39 3.31 3.47
N GLU A 102 -15.67 3.68 3.47
CA GLU A 102 -16.78 2.74 3.24
C GLU A 102 -16.64 2.00 1.91
N SER A 103 -16.25 2.69 0.83
CA SER A 103 -16.01 2.03 -0.46
C SER A 103 -14.87 0.99 -0.39
N VAL A 104 -13.79 1.29 0.34
CA VAL A 104 -12.67 0.36 0.55
C VAL A 104 -13.12 -0.84 1.40
N LEU A 105 -13.89 -0.61 2.46
CA LEU A 105 -14.45 -1.67 3.30
C LEU A 105 -15.46 -2.54 2.51
N GLY A 106 -16.28 -1.93 1.66
CA GLY A 106 -17.17 -2.64 0.74
C GLY A 106 -16.41 -3.55 -0.23
N ASN A 107 -15.25 -3.12 -0.74
CA ASN A 107 -14.38 -3.97 -1.56
C ASN A 107 -13.83 -5.17 -0.79
N PHE A 108 -13.66 -5.08 0.53
CA PHE A 108 -13.26 -6.24 1.35
C PHE A 108 -14.41 -7.22 1.58
N GLN A 109 -15.64 -6.73 1.71
CA GLN A 109 -16.82 -7.59 1.89
C GLN A 109 -17.14 -8.41 0.64
N HIS A 110 -16.97 -7.82 -0.55
CA HIS A 110 -17.30 -8.47 -1.83
C HIS A 110 -16.08 -9.12 -2.52
N GLY A 111 -14.88 -8.92 -1.98
CA GLY A 111 -13.62 -9.40 -2.54
C GLY A 111 -12.81 -10.23 -1.54
N PRO A 112 -11.51 -10.45 -1.82
CA PRO A 112 -10.60 -11.06 -0.86
C PRO A 112 -10.55 -10.22 0.43
N GLN A 113 -10.75 -10.85 1.58
CA GLN A 113 -10.65 -10.18 2.87
C GLN A 113 -9.18 -10.08 3.29
N PRO A 114 -8.71 -8.90 3.76
CA PRO A 114 -7.35 -8.76 4.24
C PRO A 114 -7.15 -9.55 5.55
N ASP A 115 -6.05 -10.31 5.62
CA ASP A 115 -5.58 -10.92 6.87
C ASP A 115 -5.03 -9.87 7.83
N VAL A 116 -4.43 -8.80 7.28
CA VAL A 116 -3.79 -7.74 8.03
C VAL A 116 -4.23 -6.40 7.46
N VAL A 117 -4.72 -5.53 8.34
CA VAL A 117 -5.09 -4.16 7.99
C VAL A 117 -4.18 -3.20 8.76
N ILE A 118 -3.44 -2.37 8.03
CA ILE A 118 -2.62 -1.29 8.58
C ILE A 118 -3.31 0.03 8.25
N ILE A 119 -3.80 0.71 9.27
CA ILE A 119 -4.46 2.02 9.15
C ILE A 119 -3.64 3.07 9.90
N ASN A 120 -3.34 4.20 9.26
CA ASN A 120 -2.83 5.38 9.96
C ASN A 120 -3.94 6.02 10.80
N SER A 121 -3.63 6.46 12.02
CA SER A 121 -4.42 7.46 12.75
C SER A 121 -4.56 8.73 11.91
N CYS A 122 -5.71 8.94 11.29
CA CYS A 122 -6.01 10.13 10.50
C CYS A 122 -5.80 11.42 11.34
N ILE A 123 -5.08 12.42 10.79
CA ILE A 123 -5.01 13.80 11.31
C ILE A 123 -5.57 14.78 10.27
#